data_AF-A0A1F1GQ19-F1
#
_entry.id   AF-A0A1F1GQ19-F1
#
_cell.length_a   1.000
_cell.length_b   1.000
_cell.length_c   1.000
_cell.angle_alpha   90.00
_cell.angle_beta   90.00
_cell.angle_gamma   90.00
#
_symmetry.space_group_name_H-M   'P 1'
#
loop_
_entity.id
_entity.type
_entity.pdbx_description
1 polymer ?
#
loop_
_entity_poly.entity_id
_entity_poly.type
_entity_poly.pdbx_seq_one_letter_code
_entity_poly.pdbx_strand_id
1 'polypeptide(L)'
;MKYLYFLLTLGALGVTVVHYTREPFLPASALTAVVFAAVLVSLTLFLLRRRPGIAHGVVWGIAVSGLAVELNTNMTHLLARAGLDWLGAAGYAPLTEEVLKFLGVILICTCVIRPRSWLDYVFVGVAVGLGFTAGEDATAFARMTVDNLDSDTAGAISAVVIRLVSNPLSHSLFTGLSAYGLSQKQPVRWLIAAIAVHVTNNLFPSLSTAFDDAIWPLLAGMVVVVAVWVAVIWGAIALRKKSATARSPLPERAYA
;
A
#
# COMPACT_ATOMS: atom_id res chain seq x y z
N MET A 1 24.37 -6.92 -6.49
CA MET A 1 23.19 -6.22 -5.94
C MET A 1 21.92 -6.37 -6.77
N LYS A 2 21.91 -6.10 -8.09
CA LYS A 2 20.69 -6.31 -8.94
C LYS A 2 20.10 -7.73 -8.86
N TYR A 3 20.96 -8.75 -8.92
CA TYR A 3 20.52 -10.15 -8.78
C TYR A 3 19.86 -10.45 -7.44
N LEU A 4 20.34 -9.85 -6.34
CA LEU A 4 19.70 -9.98 -5.03
C LEU A 4 18.28 -9.42 -5.05
N TYR A 5 18.07 -8.23 -5.63
CA TYR A 5 16.73 -7.66 -5.80
C TYR A 5 15.79 -8.62 -6.57
N PHE A 6 16.25 -9.18 -7.69
CA PHE A 6 15.44 -10.11 -8.48
C PHE A 6 15.13 -11.41 -7.72
N LEU A 7 16.12 -11.98 -7.01
CA LEU A 7 15.93 -13.18 -6.20
C LEU A 7 14.93 -12.95 -5.05
N LEU A 8 15.05 -11.83 -4.34
CA LEU A 8 14.10 -11.46 -3.28
C LEU A 8 12.70 -11.22 -3.83
N THR A 9 12.59 -10.54 -4.98
CA THR A 9 11.31 -10.30 -5.65
C THR A 9 10.67 -11.63 -6.06
N LEU A 10 11.43 -12.55 -6.65
CA LEU A 10 10.93 -13.86 -7.06
C LEU A 10 10.51 -14.71 -5.85
N GLY A 11 11.31 -14.72 -4.79
CA GLY A 11 10.97 -15.41 -3.55
C GLY A 11 9.68 -14.89 -2.92
N ALA A 12 9.54 -13.57 -2.81
CA ALA A 12 8.33 -12.93 -2.30
C ALA A 12 7.11 -13.25 -3.20
N LEU A 13 7.27 -13.15 -4.52
CA LEU A 13 6.21 -13.50 -5.47
C LEU A 13 5.79 -14.96 -5.33
N GLY A 14 6.75 -15.89 -5.15
CA GLY A 14 6.45 -17.30 -4.90
C GLY A 14 5.62 -17.49 -3.63
N VAL A 15 5.97 -16.81 -2.53
CA VAL A 15 5.16 -16.84 -1.29
C VAL A 15 3.76 -16.25 -1.53
N THR A 16 3.65 -15.14 -2.24
CA THR A 16 2.36 -14.52 -2.55
C THR A 16 1.47 -15.38 -3.44
N VAL A 17 2.04 -16.08 -4.42
CA VAL A 17 1.29 -17.06 -5.23
C VAL A 17 0.79 -18.19 -4.35
N VAL A 18 1.65 -18.75 -3.50
CA VAL A 18 1.25 -19.81 -2.55
C VAL A 18 0.15 -19.32 -1.61
N HIS A 19 0.25 -18.09 -1.10
CA HIS A 19 -0.79 -17.46 -0.29
C HIS A 19 -2.14 -17.44 -1.03
N TYR A 20 -2.18 -16.96 -2.28
CA TYR A 20 -3.42 -16.94 -3.06
C TYR A 20 -4.02 -18.30 -3.35
N THR A 21 -3.21 -19.37 -3.45
CA THR A 21 -3.76 -20.74 -3.58
C THR A 21 -4.52 -21.22 -2.34
N ARG A 22 -4.35 -20.54 -1.20
CA ARG A 22 -5.01 -20.85 0.07
C ARG A 22 -6.16 -19.90 0.40
N GLU A 23 -6.26 -18.78 -0.31
CA GLU A 23 -7.38 -17.85 -0.15
C GLU A 23 -8.66 -18.42 -0.77
N PRO A 24 -9.84 -18.14 -0.17
CA PRO A 24 -11.08 -18.77 -0.56
C PRO A 24 -11.71 -18.03 -1.75
N PHE A 25 -11.02 -18.01 -2.89
CA PHE A 25 -11.53 -17.37 -4.10
C PHE A 25 -12.76 -18.09 -4.64
N LEU A 26 -13.85 -17.33 -4.79
CA LEU A 26 -15.02 -17.70 -5.56
C LEU A 26 -14.93 -17.07 -6.96
N PRO A 27 -15.67 -17.55 -7.97
CA PRO A 27 -15.57 -17.02 -9.33
C PRO A 27 -15.75 -15.50 -9.41
N ALA A 28 -16.70 -14.93 -8.64
CA ALA A 28 -16.95 -13.49 -8.61
C ALA A 28 -15.77 -12.71 -8.02
N SER A 29 -15.21 -13.17 -6.89
CA SER A 29 -14.08 -12.48 -6.23
C SER A 29 -12.78 -12.64 -7.02
N ALA A 30 -12.54 -13.79 -7.64
CA ALA A 30 -11.40 -14.00 -8.52
C ALA A 30 -11.44 -13.07 -9.74
N LEU A 31 -12.58 -12.99 -10.44
CA LEU A 31 -12.76 -12.07 -11.56
C LEU A 31 -12.58 -10.62 -11.12
N THR A 32 -13.17 -10.25 -9.99
CA THR A 32 -13.07 -8.90 -9.43
C THR A 32 -11.63 -8.53 -9.10
N ALA A 33 -10.87 -9.43 -8.45
CA ALA A 33 -9.46 -9.23 -8.15
C ALA A 33 -8.62 -9.00 -9.42
N VAL A 34 -8.84 -9.83 -10.46
CA VAL A 34 -8.14 -9.69 -11.74
C VAL A 34 -8.48 -8.36 -12.42
N VAL A 35 -9.76 -8.00 -12.50
CA VAL A 35 -10.21 -6.75 -13.14
C VAL A 35 -9.69 -5.54 -12.39
N PHE A 36 -9.81 -5.53 -11.06
CA PHE A 36 -9.32 -4.45 -10.22
C PHE A 36 -7.81 -4.25 -10.36
N ALA A 37 -7.03 -5.34 -10.23
CA ALA A 37 -5.59 -5.29 -10.39
C ALA A 37 -5.19 -4.83 -11.80
N ALA A 38 -5.86 -5.33 -12.84
CA ALA A 38 -5.61 -4.92 -14.22
C ALA A 38 -5.84 -3.42 -14.42
N VAL A 39 -6.93 -2.87 -13.89
CA VAL A 39 -7.23 -1.42 -13.96
C VAL A 39 -6.19 -0.62 -13.17
N LEU A 40 -5.96 -0.98 -11.90
CA LEU A 40 -5.05 -0.24 -11.02
C LEU A 40 -3.61 -0.24 -11.56
N VAL A 41 -3.11 -1.41 -11.96
CA VAL A 41 -1.76 -1.55 -12.53
C VAL A 41 -1.65 -0.81 -13.85
N SER A 42 -2.62 -0.96 -14.77
CA SER A 42 -2.59 -0.29 -16.07
C SER A 42 -2.61 1.23 -15.92
N LEU A 43 -3.47 1.76 -15.04
CA LEU A 43 -3.52 3.19 -14.74
C LEU A 43 -2.21 3.67 -14.11
N THR A 44 -1.64 2.91 -13.16
CA THR A 44 -0.37 3.25 -12.52
C THR A 44 0.76 3.33 -13.54
N LEU A 45 0.92 2.28 -14.35
CA LEU A 45 1.93 2.21 -15.39
C LEU A 45 1.72 3.32 -16.42
N PHE A 46 0.49 3.56 -16.86
CA PHE A 46 0.19 4.61 -17.83
C PHE A 46 0.47 6.01 -17.29
N LEU A 47 -0.08 6.37 -16.13
CA LEU A 47 0.03 7.71 -15.55
C LEU A 47 1.47 8.04 -15.14
N LEU A 48 2.23 7.04 -14.69
CA LEU A 48 3.60 7.23 -14.20
C LEU A 48 4.67 6.75 -15.19
N ARG A 49 4.33 6.35 -16.43
CA ARG A 49 5.25 5.76 -17.43
C ARG A 49 6.55 6.51 -17.69
N ARG A 50 6.58 7.82 -17.45
CA ARG A 50 7.76 8.69 -17.66
C ARG A 50 8.71 8.72 -16.45
N ARG A 51 8.36 8.08 -15.33
CA ARG A 51 9.17 8.02 -14.11
C ARG A 51 9.97 6.72 -14.09
N PRO A 52 11.24 6.76 -13.65
CA PRO A 52 12.05 5.55 -13.54
C PRO A 52 11.53 4.66 -12.40
N GLY A 53 11.61 3.33 -12.57
CA GLY A 53 11.38 2.37 -11.50
C GLY A 53 9.92 2.05 -11.17
N ILE A 54 8.94 2.60 -11.91
CA ILE A 54 7.51 2.38 -11.63
C ILE A 54 7.11 0.91 -11.78
N ALA A 55 7.50 0.25 -12.88
CA ALA A 55 7.20 -1.16 -13.07
C ALA A 55 7.80 -2.03 -11.97
N HIS A 56 9.04 -1.73 -11.56
CA HIS A 56 9.69 -2.40 -10.43
C HIS A 56 8.96 -2.17 -9.10
N GLY A 57 8.45 -0.96 -8.89
CA GLY A 57 7.65 -0.63 -7.71
C GLY A 57 6.38 -1.45 -7.65
N VAL A 58 5.58 -1.44 -8.74
CA VAL A 58 4.35 -2.22 -8.83
C VAL A 58 4.61 -3.71 -8.60
N VAL A 59 5.61 -4.29 -9.30
CA VAL A 59 5.96 -5.70 -9.16
C VAL A 59 6.40 -6.04 -7.74
N TRP A 60 7.23 -5.20 -7.11
CA TRP A 60 7.64 -5.42 -5.73
C TRP A 60 6.45 -5.38 -4.76
N GLY A 61 5.57 -4.38 -4.90
CA GLY A 61 4.38 -4.23 -4.08
C GLY A 61 3.48 -5.47 -4.13
N ILE A 62 3.19 -5.96 -5.35
CA ILE A 62 2.44 -7.21 -5.54
C ILE A 62 3.19 -8.39 -4.95
N ALA A 63 4.50 -8.49 -5.19
CA ALA A 63 5.29 -9.62 -4.73
C ALA A 63 5.29 -9.74 -3.20
N VAL A 64 5.28 -8.64 -2.45
CA VAL A 64 5.35 -8.67 -0.98
C VAL A 64 3.98 -8.65 -0.28
N SER A 65 2.86 -8.50 -1.00
CA SER A 65 1.54 -8.44 -0.37
C SER A 65 1.17 -9.73 0.35
N GLY A 66 1.23 -10.88 -0.32
CA GLY A 66 0.93 -12.17 0.30
C GLY A 66 1.96 -12.56 1.35
N LEU A 67 3.25 -12.25 1.13
CA LEU A 67 4.28 -12.42 2.16
C LEU A 67 3.95 -11.63 3.44
N ALA A 68 3.51 -10.38 3.31
CA ALA A 68 3.11 -9.58 4.46
C ALA A 68 1.92 -10.19 5.19
N VAL A 69 0.91 -10.66 4.46
CA VAL A 69 -0.25 -11.34 5.06
C VAL A 69 0.16 -12.59 5.82
N GLU A 70 1.02 -13.44 5.27
CA GLU A 70 1.50 -14.66 5.95
C GLU A 70 2.28 -14.34 7.25
N LEU A 71 3.14 -13.32 7.22
CA LEU A 71 3.86 -12.86 8.41
C LEU A 71 2.90 -12.29 9.46
N ASN A 72 1.90 -11.52 9.03
CA ASN A 72 0.89 -10.92 9.88
C ASN A 72 0.00 -11.99 10.52
N THR A 73 -0.48 -12.97 9.76
CA THR A 73 -1.31 -14.08 10.26
C THR A 73 -0.59 -14.87 11.36
N ASN A 74 0.70 -15.19 11.16
CA ASN A 74 1.49 -15.86 12.19
C ASN A 74 1.56 -15.06 13.50
N MET A 75 1.71 -13.73 13.41
CA MET A 75 1.70 -12.88 14.61
C MET A 75 0.31 -12.75 15.22
N THR A 76 -0.74 -12.63 14.42
CA THR A 76 -2.13 -12.59 14.90
C THR A 76 -2.47 -13.84 15.69
N HIS A 77 -2.00 -15.02 15.28
CA HIS A 77 -2.16 -16.25 16.07
C HIS A 77 -1.48 -16.18 17.45
N LEU A 78 -0.32 -15.53 17.55
CA LEU A 78 0.37 -15.33 18.84
C LEU A 78 -0.37 -14.31 19.72
N LEU A 79 -0.84 -13.21 19.12
CA LEU A 79 -1.61 -12.18 19.83
C LEU A 79 -2.97 -12.72 20.33
N ALA A 80 -3.63 -13.56 19.54
CA ALA A 80 -4.89 -14.21 19.93
C ALA A 80 -4.71 -15.09 21.19
N ARG A 81 -3.57 -15.79 21.31
CA ARG A 81 -3.25 -16.56 22.53
C ARG A 81 -3.07 -15.70 23.77
N ALA A 82 -2.84 -14.40 23.60
CA ALA A 82 -2.73 -13.41 24.68
C ALA A 82 -4.01 -12.57 24.86
N GLY A 83 -5.09 -12.83 24.11
CA GLY A 83 -6.31 -12.01 24.13
C GLY A 83 -6.14 -10.62 23.51
N LEU A 84 -5.21 -10.48 22.56
CA LEU A 84 -4.81 -9.23 21.91
C LEU A 84 -4.96 -9.27 20.39
N ASP A 85 -5.85 -10.12 19.87
CA ASP A 85 -6.12 -10.30 18.44
C ASP A 85 -6.48 -9.00 17.73
N TRP A 86 -7.18 -8.07 18.40
CA TRP A 86 -7.49 -6.74 17.87
C TRP A 86 -6.24 -5.89 17.54
N LEU A 87 -5.07 -6.19 18.12
CA LEU A 87 -3.80 -5.53 17.78
C LEU A 87 -3.17 -6.08 16.50
N GLY A 88 -3.66 -7.17 15.92
CA GLY A 88 -3.11 -7.76 14.70
C GLY A 88 -3.14 -6.77 13.53
N ALA A 89 -4.33 -6.29 13.18
CA ALA A 89 -4.54 -5.40 12.04
C ALA A 89 -4.11 -3.94 12.31
N ALA A 90 -4.28 -3.44 13.54
CA ALA A 90 -3.90 -2.07 13.90
C ALA A 90 -2.43 -1.91 14.31
N GLY A 91 -1.84 -2.90 14.97
CA GLY A 91 -0.52 -2.79 15.57
C GLY A 91 0.58 -3.44 14.73
N TYR A 92 0.47 -4.75 14.51
CA TYR A 92 1.57 -5.50 13.89
C TYR A 92 1.58 -5.43 12.37
N ALA A 93 0.40 -5.53 11.73
CA ALA A 93 0.30 -5.53 10.27
C ALA A 93 0.95 -4.28 9.62
N PRO A 94 0.70 -3.05 10.11
CA PRO A 94 1.35 -1.85 9.57
C PRO A 94 2.87 -1.88 9.64
N LEU A 95 3.45 -2.46 10.70
CA LEU A 95 4.90 -2.57 10.84
C LEU A 95 5.47 -3.46 9.74
N THR A 96 4.99 -4.69 9.62
CA THR A 96 5.48 -5.66 8.63
C THR A 96 5.33 -5.13 7.22
N GLU A 97 4.15 -4.59 6.91
CA GLU A 97 3.83 -4.11 5.57
C GLU A 97 4.68 -2.91 5.15
N GLU A 98 4.76 -1.86 5.99
CA GLU A 98 5.54 -0.68 5.64
C GLU A 98 7.04 -0.98 5.57
N VAL A 99 7.55 -1.89 6.41
CA VAL A 99 8.96 -2.33 6.33
C VAL A 99 9.24 -3.05 5.02
N LEU A 100 8.40 -3.99 4.60
CA LEU A 100 8.57 -4.73 3.35
C LEU A 100 8.45 -3.82 2.11
N LYS A 101 7.47 -2.90 2.12
CA LYS A 101 7.31 -1.92 1.05
C LYS A 101 8.51 -0.97 0.99
N PHE A 102 8.96 -0.46 2.12
CA PHE A 102 10.10 0.44 2.20
C PHE A 102 11.42 -0.23 1.79
N LEU A 103 11.61 -1.51 2.12
CA LEU A 103 12.74 -2.31 1.63
C LEU A 103 12.76 -2.35 0.09
N GLY A 104 11.60 -2.49 -0.55
CA GLY A 104 11.47 -2.39 -2.00
C GLY A 104 11.95 -1.07 -2.54
N VAL A 105 11.53 0.04 -1.92
CA VAL A 105 11.98 1.38 -2.30
C VAL A 105 13.50 1.49 -2.22
N ILE A 106 14.11 1.03 -1.13
CA ILE A 106 15.57 1.02 -0.95
C ILE A 106 16.23 0.22 -2.08
N LEU A 107 15.80 -1.02 -2.29
CA LEU A 107 16.41 -1.91 -3.29
C LEU A 107 16.26 -1.36 -4.71
N ILE A 108 15.09 -0.85 -5.07
CA ILE A 108 14.85 -0.27 -6.40
C ILE A 108 15.73 0.97 -6.59
N CYS A 109 15.72 1.88 -5.62
CA CYS A 109 16.44 3.16 -5.72
C CYS A 109 17.97 3.02 -5.61
N THR A 110 18.48 1.92 -5.05
CA THR A 110 19.94 1.68 -4.91
C THR A 110 20.49 0.69 -5.93
N CYS A 111 19.71 -0.33 -6.28
CA CYS A 111 20.19 -1.44 -7.10
C CYS A 111 19.73 -1.34 -8.56
N VAL A 112 18.52 -0.82 -8.81
CA VAL A 112 17.88 -0.92 -10.14
C VAL A 112 17.97 0.39 -10.91
N ILE A 113 17.54 1.48 -10.29
CA ILE A 113 17.54 2.83 -10.87
C ILE A 113 18.61 3.72 -10.23
N ARG A 114 18.87 4.88 -10.84
CA ARG A 114 19.64 5.97 -10.23
C ARG A 114 18.72 7.18 -10.11
N PRO A 115 18.05 7.39 -8.96
CA PRO A 115 17.17 8.52 -8.74
C PRO A 115 17.93 9.83 -8.97
N ARG A 116 17.36 10.74 -9.76
CA ARG A 116 17.96 12.06 -10.06
C ARG A 116 17.33 13.17 -9.25
N SER A 117 16.17 12.91 -8.66
CA SER A 117 15.42 13.87 -7.85
C SER A 117 14.70 13.17 -6.71
N TRP A 118 14.33 13.92 -5.67
CA TRP A 118 13.50 13.42 -4.58
C TRP A 118 12.14 12.87 -5.08
N LEU A 119 11.62 13.41 -6.19
CA LEU A 119 10.39 12.93 -6.81
C LEU A 119 10.51 11.49 -7.30
N ASP A 120 11.68 11.07 -7.78
CA ASP A 120 11.86 9.70 -8.28
C ASP A 120 11.71 8.69 -7.14
N TYR A 121 12.24 9.00 -5.95
CA TYR A 121 12.02 8.18 -4.75
C TYR A 121 10.53 8.10 -4.40
N VAL A 122 9.85 9.25 -4.31
CA VAL A 122 8.43 9.30 -3.94
C VAL A 122 7.57 8.53 -4.93
N PHE A 123 7.80 8.67 -6.23
CA PHE A 123 7.01 7.94 -7.24
C PHE A 123 7.30 6.44 -7.26
N VAL A 124 8.53 6.00 -6.93
CA VAL A 124 8.80 4.58 -6.67
C VAL A 124 8.00 4.11 -5.45
N GLY A 125 7.99 4.87 -4.36
CA GLY A 125 7.21 4.54 -3.17
C GLY A 125 5.70 4.46 -3.43
N VAL A 126 5.16 5.42 -4.18
CA VAL A 126 3.76 5.40 -4.64
C VAL A 126 3.49 4.15 -5.47
N ALA A 127 4.35 3.79 -6.41
CA ALA A 127 4.17 2.60 -7.24
C ALA A 127 4.24 1.30 -6.42
N VAL A 128 5.12 1.22 -5.41
CA VAL A 128 5.16 0.08 -4.47
C VAL A 128 3.85 -0.01 -3.69
N GLY A 129 3.35 1.10 -3.16
CA GLY A 129 2.07 1.11 -2.45
C GLY A 129 0.90 0.68 -3.33
N LEU A 130 0.80 1.15 -4.58
CA LEU A 130 -0.23 0.74 -5.53
C LEU A 130 -0.16 -0.74 -5.89
N GLY A 131 1.06 -1.28 -6.06
CA GLY A 131 1.26 -2.71 -6.26
C GLY A 131 0.81 -3.53 -5.05
N PHE A 132 1.13 -3.05 -3.84
CA PHE A 132 0.70 -3.70 -2.61
C PHE A 132 -0.83 -3.69 -2.47
N THR A 133 -1.48 -2.55 -2.74
CA THR A 133 -2.95 -2.44 -2.78
C THR A 133 -3.55 -3.47 -3.73
N ALA A 134 -3.03 -3.61 -4.95
CA ALA A 134 -3.54 -4.58 -5.92
C ALA A 134 -3.49 -6.01 -5.38
N GLY A 135 -2.43 -6.34 -4.63
CA GLY A 135 -2.26 -7.67 -4.07
C GLY A 135 -3.08 -7.92 -2.80
N GLU A 136 -3.16 -6.94 -1.90
CA GLU A 136 -3.97 -7.04 -0.67
C GLU A 136 -5.47 -7.08 -0.99
N ASP A 137 -5.92 -6.27 -1.97
CA ASP A 137 -7.32 -6.23 -2.39
C ASP A 137 -7.81 -7.57 -2.93
N ALA A 138 -6.95 -8.36 -3.58
CA ALA A 138 -7.30 -9.70 -4.01
C ALA A 138 -7.71 -10.60 -2.82
N THR A 139 -6.92 -10.57 -1.75
CA THR A 139 -7.22 -11.29 -0.50
C THR A 139 -8.47 -10.73 0.19
N ALA A 140 -8.61 -9.40 0.24
CA ALA A 140 -9.79 -8.76 0.82
C ALA A 140 -11.08 -9.15 0.08
N PHE A 141 -11.07 -9.12 -1.26
CA PHE A 141 -12.22 -9.52 -2.07
C PHE A 141 -12.57 -10.98 -1.88
N ALA A 142 -11.58 -11.89 -1.79
CA ALA A 142 -11.84 -13.30 -1.52
C ALA A 142 -12.60 -13.49 -0.19
N ARG A 143 -12.05 -12.95 0.89
CA ARG A 143 -12.59 -13.13 2.26
C ARG A 143 -13.96 -12.47 2.44
N MET A 144 -14.08 -11.20 2.06
CA MET A 144 -15.34 -10.45 2.19
C MET A 144 -16.48 -11.03 1.33
N THR A 145 -16.13 -11.71 0.24
CA THR A 145 -17.14 -12.40 -0.58
C THR A 145 -17.68 -13.64 0.11
N VAL A 146 -16.80 -14.43 0.74
CA VAL A 146 -17.19 -15.65 1.48
C VAL A 146 -17.95 -15.32 2.75
N ASP A 147 -17.63 -14.20 3.39
CA ASP A 147 -18.34 -13.72 4.58
C ASP A 147 -19.74 -13.16 4.25
N ASN A 148 -20.07 -12.95 2.97
CA ASN A 148 -21.37 -12.45 2.54
C ASN A 148 -22.37 -13.60 2.32
N LEU A 149 -23.46 -13.57 3.09
CA LEU A 149 -24.49 -14.62 3.06
C LEU A 149 -25.53 -14.45 1.93
N ASP A 150 -25.55 -13.34 1.21
CA ASP A 150 -26.55 -13.08 0.16
C ASP A 150 -26.17 -13.77 -1.16
N SER A 151 -24.97 -13.47 -1.69
CA SER A 151 -24.41 -14.12 -2.88
C SER A 151 -22.96 -13.71 -3.11
N ASP A 152 -22.23 -14.54 -3.88
CA ASP A 152 -20.86 -14.25 -4.34
C ASP A 152 -20.74 -12.87 -5.01
N THR A 153 -21.70 -12.52 -5.87
CA THR A 153 -21.69 -11.26 -6.62
C THR A 153 -21.92 -10.07 -5.69
N ALA A 154 -22.87 -10.18 -4.75
CA ALA A 154 -23.15 -9.12 -3.78
C ALA A 154 -21.96 -8.90 -2.83
N GLY A 155 -21.34 -9.98 -2.37
CA GLY A 155 -20.13 -9.94 -1.55
C GLY A 155 -18.97 -9.27 -2.28
N ALA A 156 -18.68 -9.69 -3.52
CA ALA A 156 -17.59 -9.11 -4.31
C ALA A 156 -17.80 -7.61 -4.61
N ILE A 157 -19.02 -7.20 -4.98
CA ILE A 157 -19.35 -5.79 -5.22
C ILE A 157 -19.20 -4.97 -3.92
N SER A 158 -19.72 -5.49 -2.80
CA SER A 158 -19.61 -4.82 -1.50
C SER A 158 -18.15 -4.64 -1.08
N ALA A 159 -17.32 -5.66 -1.31
CA ALA A 159 -15.89 -5.62 -1.03
C ALA A 159 -15.18 -4.53 -1.84
N VAL A 160 -15.47 -4.42 -3.14
CA VAL A 160 -14.94 -3.33 -3.98
C VAL A 160 -15.37 -1.97 -3.47
N VAL A 161 -16.65 -1.79 -3.17
CA VAL A 161 -17.18 -0.51 -2.67
C VAL A 161 -16.48 -0.12 -1.37
N ILE A 162 -16.37 -1.04 -0.42
CA ILE A 162 -15.70 -0.81 0.87
C ILE A 162 -14.24 -0.42 0.64
N ARG A 163 -13.49 -1.17 -0.19
CA ARG A 163 -12.07 -0.88 -0.45
C ARG A 163 -11.85 0.43 -1.21
N LEU A 164 -12.76 0.80 -2.12
CA LEU A 164 -12.72 2.10 -2.81
C LEU A 164 -13.04 3.26 -1.86
N VAL A 165 -14.02 3.12 -0.97
CA VAL A 165 -14.38 4.18 -0.01
C VAL A 165 -13.30 4.34 1.06
N SER A 166 -12.74 3.24 1.55
CA SER A 166 -11.64 3.22 2.55
C SER A 166 -10.30 3.75 2.05
N ASN A 167 -10.25 4.26 0.81
CA ASN A 167 -9.11 4.88 0.13
C ASN A 167 -8.10 3.88 -0.47
N PRO A 168 -8.18 3.58 -1.79
CA PRO A 168 -7.26 2.67 -2.47
C PRO A 168 -5.83 3.24 -2.62
N LEU A 169 -5.64 4.53 -2.32
CA LEU A 169 -4.35 5.23 -2.41
C LEU A 169 -3.64 5.34 -1.05
N SER A 170 -4.21 4.81 0.02
CA SER A 170 -3.66 4.87 1.39
C SER A 170 -2.25 4.27 1.48
N HIS A 171 -2.04 3.03 1.01
CA HIS A 171 -0.69 2.44 0.99
C HIS A 171 0.30 3.23 0.13
N SER A 172 -0.19 3.87 -0.94
CA SER A 172 0.64 4.73 -1.79
C SER A 172 1.10 5.98 -1.05
N LEU A 173 0.24 6.55 -0.21
CA LEU A 173 0.58 7.63 0.70
C LEU A 173 1.63 7.20 1.71
N PHE A 174 1.42 6.06 2.39
CA PHE A 174 2.32 5.60 3.46
C PHE A 174 3.71 5.27 2.90
N THR A 175 3.77 4.50 1.82
CA THR A 175 5.06 4.15 1.20
C THR A 175 5.69 5.33 0.46
N GLY A 176 4.90 6.23 -0.11
CA GLY A 176 5.39 7.50 -0.66
C GLY A 176 6.03 8.40 0.41
N LEU A 177 5.47 8.41 1.62
CA LEU A 177 5.99 9.15 2.78
C LEU A 177 7.34 8.60 3.26
N SER A 178 7.45 7.28 3.43
CA SER A 178 8.72 6.67 3.81
C SER A 178 9.79 6.86 2.72
N ALA A 179 9.42 6.73 1.44
CA ALA A 179 10.29 7.02 0.30
C ALA A 179 10.76 8.49 0.25
N TYR A 180 9.89 9.44 0.60
CA TYR A 180 10.30 10.83 0.77
C TYR A 180 11.40 10.95 1.82
N GLY A 181 11.25 10.31 2.98
CA GLY A 181 12.29 10.32 4.00
C GLY A 181 13.63 9.76 3.56
N LEU A 182 13.62 8.72 2.72
CA LEU A 182 14.85 8.21 2.11
C LEU A 182 15.54 9.30 1.25
N SER A 183 14.77 10.06 0.46
CA SER A 183 15.31 11.19 -0.32
C SER A 183 15.88 12.32 0.55
N GLN A 184 15.33 12.48 1.77
CA GLN A 184 15.76 13.49 2.74
C GLN A 184 16.86 12.98 3.69
N LYS A 185 17.42 11.79 3.46
CA LYS A 185 18.40 11.13 4.36
C LYS A 185 17.90 10.94 5.80
N GLN A 186 16.59 10.79 5.97
CA GLN A 186 15.93 10.54 7.26
C GLN A 186 15.01 9.31 7.18
N PRO A 187 15.51 8.16 6.66
CA PRO A 187 14.66 7.02 6.31
C PRO A 187 13.85 6.49 7.50
N VAL A 188 14.48 6.36 8.67
CA VAL A 188 13.83 5.82 9.87
C VAL A 188 12.69 6.72 10.37
N ARG A 189 12.92 8.04 10.41
CA ARG A 189 11.93 9.00 10.92
C ARG A 189 10.62 8.95 10.12
N TRP A 190 10.74 8.93 8.80
CA TRP A 190 9.58 8.92 7.92
C TRP A 190 8.96 7.53 7.75
N LEU A 191 9.74 6.46 7.92
CA LEU A 191 9.19 5.11 8.04
C LEU A 191 8.32 5.00 9.30
N ILE A 192 8.80 5.48 10.45
CA ILE A 192 8.00 5.53 11.69
C ILE A 192 6.73 6.36 11.49
N ALA A 193 6.83 7.50 10.82
CA ALA A 193 5.66 8.31 10.50
C ALA A 193 4.66 7.55 9.59
N ALA A 194 5.14 6.84 8.57
CA ALA A 194 4.29 6.02 7.70
C ALA A 194 3.59 4.90 8.46
N ILE A 195 4.32 4.19 9.33
CA ILE A 195 3.76 3.17 10.22
C ILE A 195 2.71 3.79 11.13
N ALA A 196 2.97 4.93 11.76
CA ALA A 196 2.02 5.58 12.66
C ALA A 196 0.72 6.00 11.96
N VAL A 197 0.81 6.52 10.73
CA VAL A 197 -0.38 6.87 9.92
C VAL A 197 -1.15 5.60 9.55
N HIS A 198 -0.46 4.53 9.16
CA HIS A 198 -1.09 3.26 8.82
C HIS A 198 -1.74 2.58 10.04
N VAL A 199 -1.06 2.54 11.18
CA VAL A 199 -1.64 2.13 12.48
C VAL A 199 -2.92 2.89 12.76
N THR A 200 -2.90 4.22 12.59
CA THR A 200 -4.10 5.06 12.82
C THR A 200 -5.24 4.70 11.85
N ASN A 201 -4.91 4.41 10.58
CA ASN A 201 -5.88 3.99 9.57
C ASN A 201 -6.56 2.66 9.93
N ASN A 202 -5.82 1.73 10.53
CA ASN A 202 -6.33 0.40 10.88
C ASN A 202 -6.85 0.30 12.32
N LEU A 203 -6.55 1.29 13.17
CA LEU A 203 -6.92 1.31 14.59
C LEU A 203 -8.43 1.20 14.77
N PHE A 204 -9.19 2.09 14.13
CA PHE A 204 -10.63 2.16 14.34
C PHE A 204 -11.42 1.00 13.73
N PRO A 205 -11.08 0.48 12.53
CA PRO A 205 -11.61 -0.80 12.08
C PRO A 205 -11.36 -1.94 13.08
N SER A 206 -10.14 -2.03 13.63
CA SER A 206 -9.80 -3.09 14.59
C SER A 206 -10.56 -2.93 15.91
N LEU A 207 -10.72 -1.71 16.39
CA LEU A 207 -11.54 -1.40 17.57
C LEU A 207 -13.03 -1.68 17.32
N SER A 208 -13.53 -1.45 16.10
CA SER A 208 -14.91 -1.77 15.74
C SER A 208 -15.17 -3.29 15.79
N THR A 209 -14.16 -4.11 15.51
CA THR A 209 -14.25 -5.57 15.68
C THR A 209 -14.17 -5.98 17.16
N ALA A 210 -13.36 -5.29 17.96
CA ALA A 210 -13.18 -5.59 19.39
C ALA A 210 -14.33 -5.10 20.29
N PHE A 211 -15.02 -4.04 19.87
CA PHE A 211 -16.14 -3.41 20.58
C PHE A 211 -17.34 -3.36 19.65
N ASP A 212 -17.91 -4.51 19.32
CA ASP A 212 -19.01 -4.69 18.36
C ASP A 212 -20.31 -3.97 18.77
N ASP A 213 -20.55 -3.82 20.07
CA ASP A 213 -21.68 -3.05 20.62
C ASP A 213 -21.48 -1.51 20.56
N ALA A 214 -20.27 -1.04 20.21
CA ALA A 214 -19.94 0.37 20.23
C ALA A 214 -19.93 0.97 18.81
N ILE A 215 -20.73 2.03 18.59
CA ILE A 215 -20.74 2.74 17.30
C ILE A 215 -19.59 3.75 17.15
N TRP A 216 -19.00 4.20 18.26
CA TRP A 216 -17.98 5.26 18.23
C TRP A 216 -16.70 4.91 17.45
N PRO A 217 -16.18 3.66 17.45
CA PRO A 217 -15.00 3.31 16.64
C PRO A 217 -15.28 3.46 15.16
N LEU A 218 -16.47 3.06 14.70
CA LEU A 218 -16.89 3.26 13.31
C LEU A 218 -16.88 4.74 12.93
N LEU A 219 -17.50 5.60 13.75
CA LEU A 219 -17.55 7.04 13.50
C LEU A 219 -16.16 7.68 13.47
N ALA A 220 -15.29 7.31 14.41
CA ALA A 220 -13.91 7.78 14.43
C ALA A 220 -13.11 7.27 13.22
N GLY A 221 -13.33 6.02 12.80
CA GLY A 221 -12.75 5.45 11.59
C GLY A 221 -13.16 6.22 10.33
N MET A 222 -14.41 6.63 10.20
CA MET A 222 -14.86 7.48 9.08
C MET A 222 -14.12 8.81 9.03
N VAL A 223 -13.88 9.45 10.18
CA VAL A 223 -13.08 10.69 10.26
C VAL A 223 -11.65 10.45 9.79
N VAL A 224 -11.03 9.34 10.18
CA VAL A 224 -9.68 8.98 9.72
C VAL A 224 -9.65 8.73 8.21
N VAL A 225 -10.61 8.00 7.66
CA VAL A 225 -10.72 7.78 6.21
C VAL A 225 -10.81 9.10 5.45
N VAL A 226 -11.64 10.05 5.92
CA VAL A 226 -11.73 11.39 5.34
C VAL A 226 -10.39 12.13 5.43
N ALA A 227 -9.72 12.08 6.59
CA ALA A 227 -8.41 12.71 6.77
C ALA A 227 -7.34 12.13 5.82
N VAL A 228 -7.34 10.82 5.60
CA VAL A 228 -6.41 10.15 4.67
C VAL A 228 -6.72 10.55 3.23
N TRP A 229 -8.00 10.65 2.84
CA TRP A 229 -8.40 11.20 1.53
C TRP A 229 -7.91 12.63 1.33
N VAL A 230 -8.11 13.50 2.32
CA VAL A 230 -7.61 14.88 2.29
C VAL A 230 -6.08 14.89 2.15
N ALA A 231 -5.37 14.05 2.89
CA ALA A 231 -3.90 13.94 2.81
C ALA A 231 -3.42 13.49 1.43
N VAL A 232 -4.09 12.50 0.81
CA VAL A 232 -3.79 12.04 -0.55
C VAL A 232 -4.01 13.16 -1.57
N ILE A 233 -5.18 13.81 -1.55
CA ILE A 233 -5.53 14.88 -2.50
C ILE A 233 -4.58 16.05 -2.35
N TRP A 234 -4.35 16.51 -1.12
CA TRP A 234 -3.43 17.60 -0.83
C TRP A 234 -2.00 17.25 -1.24
N GLY A 235 -1.54 16.03 -0.94
CA GLY A 235 -0.23 15.52 -1.36
C GLY A 235 -0.07 15.54 -2.88
N ALA A 236 -1.06 15.06 -3.63
CA ALA A 236 -1.06 15.10 -5.09
C ALA A 236 -0.97 16.53 -5.63
N ILE A 237 -1.74 17.47 -5.06
CA ILE A 237 -1.69 18.89 -5.42
C ILE A 237 -0.31 19.49 -5.11
N ALA A 238 0.24 19.21 -3.93
CA ALA A 238 1.54 19.72 -3.51
C ALA A 238 2.68 19.18 -4.38
N LEU A 239 2.66 17.89 -4.72
CA LEU A 239 3.60 17.26 -5.65
C LEU A 239 3.53 17.91 -7.03
N ARG A 240 2.32 18.14 -7.55
CA ARG A 240 2.12 18.83 -8.84
C ARG A 240 2.73 20.24 -8.81
N LYS A 241 2.40 21.04 -7.79
CA LYS A 241 2.93 22.42 -7.64
C LYS A 241 4.46 22.44 -7.56
N LYS A 242 5.06 21.61 -6.70
CA LYS A 242 6.53 21.53 -6.58
C LYS A 242 7.20 21.03 -7.87
N SER A 243 6.55 20.14 -8.62
CA SER A 243 7.09 19.67 -9.89
C SER A 243 7.06 20.73 -10.99
N ALA A 244 6.11 21.67 -10.93
CA ALA A 244 6.02 22.79 -11.88
C ALA A 244 7.08 23.85 -11.60
N THR A 245 7.33 24.18 -10.32
CA THR A 245 8.36 25.16 -9.95
C THR A 245 9.78 24.65 -10.23
N ALA A 246 10.03 23.36 -10.05
CA ALA A 246 11.32 22.74 -10.38
C ALA A 246 11.65 22.71 -11.89
N ARG A 247 10.70 23.02 -12.77
CA ARG A 247 10.91 23.10 -14.23
C ARG A 247 11.03 24.54 -14.74
N SER A 248 10.92 25.56 -13.89
CA SER A 248 11.19 26.93 -14.32
C SER A 248 12.68 27.07 -14.61
N PRO A 249 13.11 27.46 -15.83
CA PRO A 249 14.49 27.84 -16.05
C PRO A 249 14.82 28.99 -15.10
N LEU A 250 15.98 28.93 -14.46
CA LEU A 250 16.57 30.14 -13.89
C LEU A 250 16.69 31.15 -15.04
N PRO A 251 16.34 32.44 -14.85
CA PRO A 251 16.62 33.44 -15.86
C PRO A 251 18.12 33.41 -16.13
N GLU A 252 18.45 33.27 -17.41
CA GLU A 252 19.80 33.39 -17.95
C GLU A 252 20.42 34.61 -17.30
N ARG A 253 21.42 34.41 -16.42
CA ARG A 253 22.23 35.53 -15.96
C ARG A 253 22.92 36.05 -17.21
N ALA A 254 22.44 37.19 -17.70
CA ALA A 254 23.12 37.98 -18.70
C ALA A 254 24.53 38.23 -18.19
N TYR A 255 25.50 37.55 -18.79
CA TYR A 255 26.88 37.99 -18.75
C TYR A 255 26.93 39.30 -19.52
N ALA A 256 27.06 40.39 -18.77
CA ALA A 256 27.50 41.70 -19.26
C ALA A 256 28.78 42.05 -18.51
#